data_AF-A0A8T3S3S5-F1
#
_entry.id   AF-A0A8T3S3S5-F1
#
_cell.length_a   1.000
_cell.length_b   1.000
_cell.length_c   1.000
_cell.angle_alpha   90.00
_cell.angle_beta   90.00
_cell.angle_gamma   90.00
#
_symmetry.space_group_name_H-M   'P 1'
#
loop_
_entity.id
_entity.type
_entity.pdbx_description
1 polymer ?
#
loop_
_entity_poly.entity_id
_entity_poly.type
_entity_poly.pdbx_seq_one_letter_code
_entity_poly.pdbx_strand_id
1 'polypeptide(L)'
;MEQLRVVTVSGDIELEGMLADGHDHRVETVSGDLSLGVTDHLTVEVRGLSTDADIRLPHRSEGSRDRRRYVIGDGTARLLFSSMSGDIEVRPPRRTGSAPLPPPPPAAPQPPTADANAQMAVLQALERGEIDVEEATRRLAGEAPADV
;
A
#
# COMPACT_ATOMS: atom_id res chain seq x y z
N MET A 1 23.12 10.82 12.29
CA MET A 1 23.07 10.78 10.81
C MET A 1 21.70 10.20 10.49
N GLU A 2 20.78 10.85 9.77
CA GLU A 2 20.96 11.76 8.63
C GLU A 2 19.84 12.80 8.52
N GLN A 3 20.15 13.91 7.85
CA GLN A 3 19.20 14.93 7.43
C GLN A 3 18.46 14.46 6.17
N LEU A 4 17.14 14.68 6.12
CA LEU A 4 16.32 14.36 4.95
C LEU A 4 16.10 15.63 4.13
N ARG A 5 16.45 15.58 2.84
CA ARG A 5 16.15 16.63 1.87
C ARG A 5 15.48 16.06 0.63
N VAL A 6 14.27 16.52 0.34
CA VAL A 6 13.50 16.14 -0.85
C VAL A 6 13.17 17.39 -1.65
N VAL A 7 13.39 17.34 -2.96
CA VAL A 7 13.03 18.41 -3.89
C VAL A 7 12.32 17.80 -5.09
N THR A 8 11.11 18.27 -5.37
CA THR A 8 10.37 17.92 -6.58
C THR A 8 9.72 19.16 -7.18
N VAL A 9 9.29 19.07 -8.43
CA VAL A 9 8.50 20.13 -9.09
C VAL A 9 7.02 19.77 -9.03
N SER A 10 6.68 18.52 -9.30
CA SER A 10 5.32 18.03 -9.31
C SER A 10 5.22 16.61 -8.79
N GLY A 11 4.17 16.34 -8.02
CA GLY A 11 3.83 14.99 -7.58
C GLY A 11 3.78 14.86 -6.07
N ASP A 12 3.23 13.74 -5.63
CA ASP A 12 2.89 13.51 -4.23
C ASP A 12 4.06 12.89 -3.50
N ILE A 13 4.23 13.32 -2.25
CA ILE A 13 5.32 12.87 -1.40
C ILE A 13 4.70 12.14 -0.21
N GLU A 14 5.03 10.86 -0.06
CA GLU A 14 4.69 10.09 1.13
C GLU A 14 5.96 9.81 1.94
N LEU A 15 6.00 10.33 3.17
CA LEU A 15 7.04 10.04 4.15
C LEU A 15 6.43 9.23 5.29
N GLU A 16 7.05 8.12 5.64
CA GLU A 16 6.62 7.29 6.75
C GLU A 16 7.82 6.85 7.60
N GLY A 17 7.76 7.11 8.91
CA GLY A 17 8.83 6.75 9.85
C GLY A 17 9.12 7.83 10.90
N MET A 18 10.25 7.67 11.59
CA MET A 18 10.74 8.67 12.55
C MET A 18 11.74 9.60 11.86
N LEU A 19 11.60 10.90 12.08
CA LEU A 19 12.62 11.88 11.68
C LEU A 19 13.69 11.97 12.78
N ALA A 20 14.92 12.31 12.39
CA ALA A 20 16.03 12.35 13.30
C ALA A 20 15.97 13.60 14.19
N ASP A 21 16.04 13.41 15.51
CA ASP A 21 16.02 14.52 16.47
C ASP A 21 17.19 15.48 16.24
N GLY A 22 16.95 16.78 16.51
CA GLY A 22 17.98 17.80 16.44
C GLY A 22 18.48 18.12 15.02
N HIS A 23 17.83 17.58 13.99
CA HIS A 23 18.13 17.86 12.59
C HIS A 23 16.96 18.59 11.91
N ASP A 24 17.31 19.52 11.02
CA ASP A 24 16.35 20.27 10.21
C ASP A 24 16.12 19.53 8.88
N HIS A 25 14.99 18.84 8.78
CA HIS A 25 14.56 18.16 7.57
C HIS A 25 13.83 19.13 6.64
N ARG A 26 13.96 18.95 5.32
CA ARG A 26 13.38 19.88 4.35
C ARG A 26 12.75 19.16 3.17
N VAL A 27 11.52 19.55 2.85
CA VAL A 27 10.76 19.07 1.70
C VAL A 27 10.31 20.29 0.88
N GLU A 28 10.74 20.34 -0.37
CA GLU A 28 10.41 21.42 -1.30
C GLU A 28 9.67 20.84 -2.51
N THR A 29 8.48 21.36 -2.78
CA THR A 29 7.72 21.06 -4.00
C THR A 29 7.18 22.35 -4.59
N VAL A 30 6.93 22.39 -5.90
CA VAL A 30 6.16 23.50 -6.50
C VAL A 30 4.67 23.19 -6.40
N SER A 31 4.31 21.96 -6.77
CA SER A 31 2.94 21.47 -6.70
C SER A 31 2.89 20.01 -6.25
N GLY A 32 2.07 19.71 -5.26
CA GLY A 32 1.85 18.34 -4.80
C GLY A 32 1.60 18.25 -3.31
N ASP A 33 1.04 17.12 -2.92
CA ASP A 33 0.58 16.89 -1.56
C ASP A 33 1.65 16.14 -0.75
N LEU A 34 1.75 16.47 0.54
CA LEU A 34 2.64 15.79 1.48
C LEU A 34 1.82 14.98 2.48
N SER A 35 1.93 13.66 2.38
CA SER A 35 1.43 12.72 3.37
C SER A 35 2.55 12.32 4.33
N LEU A 36 2.39 12.66 5.60
CA LEU A 36 3.40 12.42 6.62
C LEU A 36 2.88 11.46 7.71
N GLY A 37 3.42 10.25 7.73
CA GLY A 37 3.20 9.23 8.76
C GLY A 37 4.34 9.21 9.77
N VAL A 38 4.23 9.98 10.86
CA VAL A 38 5.32 10.17 11.82
C VAL A 38 4.89 9.84 13.24
N THR A 39 5.82 9.31 14.02
CA THR A 39 5.64 9.21 15.46
C THR A 39 5.56 10.61 16.07
N ASP A 40 5.00 10.66 17.27
CA ASP A 40 5.13 11.72 18.25
C ASP A 40 6.56 12.28 18.23
N HIS A 41 6.75 13.56 18.60
CA HIS A 41 8.04 14.26 18.68
C HIS A 41 8.49 15.07 17.43
N LEU A 42 7.56 15.70 16.70
CA LEU A 42 7.86 16.47 15.48
C LEU A 42 7.33 17.91 15.52
N THR A 43 8.18 18.85 15.11
CA THR A 43 7.77 20.20 14.72
C THR A 43 7.65 20.29 13.19
N VAL A 44 6.47 20.62 12.68
CA VAL A 44 6.23 20.87 11.25
C VAL A 44 6.07 22.36 11.00
N GLU A 45 6.89 22.93 10.13
CA GLU A 45 6.76 24.30 9.65
C GLU A 45 6.29 24.28 8.20
N VAL A 46 5.13 24.89 7.94
CA VAL A 46 4.50 24.94 6.61
C VAL A 46 4.66 26.34 6.05
N ARG A 47 5.26 26.43 4.87
CA ARG A 47 5.37 27.66 4.07
C ARG A 47 4.76 27.42 2.70
N GLY A 48 3.82 28.27 2.33
CA GLY A 48 3.21 28.20 1.02
C GLY A 48 2.10 29.20 0.83
N LEU A 49 1.81 29.51 -0.44
CA LEU A 49 0.80 30.48 -0.82
C LEU A 49 -0.61 29.87 -0.75
N SER A 50 -0.79 28.69 -1.33
CA SER A 50 -2.07 27.98 -1.38
C SER A 50 -1.90 26.57 -0.80
N THR A 51 -1.67 26.51 0.51
CA THR A 51 -1.44 25.26 1.23
C THR A 51 -2.39 25.16 2.40
N ASP A 52 -2.97 23.99 2.62
CA ASP A 52 -3.74 23.67 3.82
C ASP A 52 -3.06 22.54 4.60
N ALA A 53 -3.25 22.55 5.93
CA ALA A 53 -2.58 21.62 6.82
C ALA A 53 -3.60 20.92 7.73
N ASP A 54 -3.75 19.61 7.54
CA ASP A 54 -4.57 18.72 8.36
C ASP A 54 -3.68 17.89 9.28
N ILE A 55 -3.74 18.17 10.59
CA ILE A 55 -2.93 17.46 11.59
C ILE A 55 -3.84 16.60 12.46
N ARG A 56 -3.80 15.29 12.25
CA ARG A 56 -4.65 14.31 12.96
C ARG A 56 -4.04 13.78 14.25
N LEU A 57 -2.84 14.24 14.60
CA LEU A 57 -2.22 13.96 15.91
C LEU A 57 -2.55 15.10 16.89
N PRO A 58 -2.53 14.82 18.22
CA PRO A 58 -2.54 15.86 19.23
C PRO A 58 -1.38 16.84 18.99
N HIS A 59 -1.71 18.11 18.73
CA HIS A 59 -0.74 19.10 18.34
C HIS A 59 -1.05 20.47 18.94
N ARG A 60 0.00 21.29 19.04
CA ARG A 60 -0.10 22.72 19.34
C ARG A 60 0.21 23.49 18.06
N SER A 61 -0.76 24.24 17.56
CA SER A 61 -0.57 25.18 16.46
C SER A 61 0.00 26.51 16.96
N GLU A 62 1.07 26.97 16.33
CA GLU A 62 1.73 28.25 16.57
C GLU A 62 1.94 28.99 15.23
N GLY A 63 1.99 30.32 15.24
CA GLY A 63 2.32 31.12 14.05
C GLY A 63 1.17 31.93 13.47
N SER A 64 1.47 32.67 12.40
CA SER A 64 0.52 33.54 11.69
C SER A 64 0.08 32.90 10.37
N ARG A 65 -0.89 33.50 9.65
CA ARG A 65 -1.38 32.98 8.36
C ARG A 65 -0.27 32.61 7.36
N ASP A 66 0.82 33.39 7.35
CA ASP A 66 1.92 33.25 6.39
C ASP A 66 2.95 32.19 6.79
N ARG A 67 3.05 31.88 8.08
CA ARG A 67 4.02 30.93 8.63
C ARG A 67 3.35 30.10 9.72
N ARG A 68 2.79 28.96 9.32
CA ARG A 68 2.08 28.02 10.19
C ARG A 68 3.07 26.99 10.74
N ARG A 69 3.11 26.86 12.06
CA ARG A 69 3.97 25.91 12.78
C ARG A 69 3.10 24.99 13.62
N TYR A 70 3.34 23.69 13.56
CA TYR A 70 2.61 22.70 14.34
C TYR A 70 3.62 21.90 15.16
N VAL A 71 3.46 21.90 16.47
CA VAL A 71 4.31 21.14 17.41
C VAL A 71 3.53 19.91 17.86
N ILE A 72 4.05 18.73 17.53
CA ILE A 72 3.44 17.42 17.79
C ILE A 72 4.31 16.71 18.83
N GLY A 73 3.73 16.33 19.98
CA GLY A 73 4.50 15.80 21.11
C GLY A 73 5.42 16.86 21.72
N ASP A 74 6.72 16.56 21.85
CA ASP A 74 7.74 17.49 22.37
C ASP A 74 8.48 18.30 21.28
N GLY A 75 8.28 17.97 20.01
CA GLY A 75 8.85 18.68 18.86
C GLY A 75 10.38 18.59 18.71
N THR A 76 11.02 17.49 19.11
CA THR A 76 12.48 17.29 19.00
C THR A 76 13.00 17.26 17.57
N ALA A 77 12.26 16.67 16.63
CA ALA A 77 12.56 16.73 15.21
C ALA A 77 11.95 17.98 14.56
N ARG A 78 12.56 18.48 13.47
CA ARG A 78 12.07 19.65 12.74
C ARG A 78 11.93 19.35 11.26
N LEU A 79 10.76 19.60 10.69
CA LEU A 79 10.49 19.46 9.26
C LEU A 79 9.99 20.78 8.71
N LEU A 80 10.68 21.30 7.69
CA LEU A 80 10.22 22.43 6.89
C LEU A 80 9.63 21.94 5.57
N PHE A 81 8.34 22.19 5.38
CA PHE A 81 7.64 21.95 4.12
C PHE A 81 7.43 23.28 3.41
N SER A 82 7.91 23.36 2.17
CA SER A 82 7.73 24.51 1.28
C SER A 82 7.01 24.06 0.02
N SER A 83 5.80 24.56 -0.20
CA SER A 83 5.00 24.31 -1.40
C SER A 83 4.35 25.57 -1.93
N MET A 84 4.23 25.72 -3.26
CA MET A 84 3.43 26.82 -3.82
C MET A 84 1.93 26.48 -3.73
N SER A 85 1.58 25.23 -4.07
CA SER A 85 0.23 24.66 -4.02
C SER A 85 0.24 23.21 -3.58
N GLY A 86 -0.64 22.86 -2.64
CA GLY A 86 -0.84 21.47 -2.21
C GLY A 86 -1.09 21.37 -0.71
N ASP A 87 -1.62 20.23 -0.31
CA ASP A 87 -2.05 20.01 1.06
C ASP A 87 -1.04 19.17 1.83
N ILE A 88 -0.97 19.39 3.14
CA ILE A 88 -0.17 18.56 4.05
C ILE A 88 -1.09 17.83 5.02
N GLU A 89 -1.05 16.51 4.99
CA GLU A 89 -1.72 15.65 5.96
C GLU A 89 -0.68 15.01 6.87
N VAL A 90 -0.80 15.26 8.18
CA VAL A 90 0.03 14.62 9.19
C VAL A 90 -0.82 13.67 10.01
N ARG A 91 -0.40 12.40 10.00
CA ARG A 91 -1.14 11.26 10.54
C ARG A 91 -0.21 10.32 11.30
N PRO A 92 -0.74 9.49 12.21
CA PRO A 92 0.05 8.43 12.82
C PRO A 92 0.69 7.53 11.74
N PRO A 93 1.87 6.94 12.02
CA PRO A 93 2.56 6.09 11.05
C PRO A 93 1.72 4.83 10.83
N ARG A 94 1.31 4.56 9.59
CA ARG A 94 0.55 3.36 9.21
C ARG A 94 1.43 2.21 8.71
N ARG A 95 2.71 2.46 8.47
CA ARG A 95 3.75 1.44 8.28
C ARG A 95 4.89 1.61 9.29
N THR A 96 4.64 1.23 10.54
CA THR A 96 5.72 0.98 11.51
C THR A 96 6.37 -0.38 11.19
N GLY A 97 7.20 -0.43 10.14
CA GLY A 97 8.13 -1.55 9.96
C GLY A 97 7.54 -2.90 9.53
N SER A 98 6.44 -2.95 8.78
CA SER A 98 6.12 -4.19 8.07
C SER A 98 6.99 -4.29 6.82
N ALA A 99 8.13 -4.98 6.93
CA ALA A 99 8.74 -5.56 5.74
C ALA A 99 7.66 -6.41 5.05
N PRO A 100 7.49 -6.34 3.72
CA PRO A 100 6.59 -7.25 3.03
C PRO A 100 6.94 -8.66 3.49
N LEU A 101 5.96 -9.40 4.05
CA LEU A 101 6.13 -10.82 4.29
C LEU A 101 6.66 -11.41 2.97
N PRO A 102 7.76 -12.17 2.97
CA PRO A 102 8.21 -12.83 1.76
C PRO A 102 7.00 -13.57 1.19
N PRO A 103 6.74 -13.48 -0.13
CA PRO A 103 5.63 -14.19 -0.73
C PRO A 103 5.76 -15.65 -0.30
N PRO A 104 4.65 -16.31 0.13
CA PRO A 104 4.71 -17.71 0.47
C PRO A 104 5.39 -18.45 -0.70
N PRO A 105 6.27 -19.43 -0.43
CA PRO A 105 6.90 -20.20 -1.49
C PRO A 105 5.80 -20.69 -2.43
N PRO A 106 6.02 -20.65 -3.76
CA PRO A 106 5.02 -21.10 -4.72
C PRO A 106 4.51 -22.47 -4.27
N ALA A 107 3.19 -22.57 -4.09
CA ALA A 107 2.57 -23.80 -3.65
C ALA A 107 3.06 -24.94 -4.56
N ALA A 108 3.54 -26.02 -3.96
CA ALA A 108 3.93 -27.20 -4.71
C ALA A 108 2.79 -27.57 -5.68
N PRO A 109 3.08 -28.03 -6.91
CA PRO A 109 2.05 -28.42 -7.87
C PRO A 109 1.06 -29.34 -7.16
N GLN A 110 -0.18 -28.88 -7.01
CA GLN A 110 -1.22 -29.71 -6.42
C GLN A 110 -1.44 -30.89 -7.37
N PRO A 111 -1.50 -32.14 -6.87
CA PRO A 111 -1.83 -33.28 -7.72
C PRO A 111 -3.19 -33.01 -8.39
N PRO A 112 -3.37 -33.46 -9.66
CA PRO A 112 -4.62 -33.28 -10.36
C PRO A 112 -5.78 -33.79 -9.50
N THR A 113 -6.86 -33.02 -9.46
CA THR A 113 -8.05 -33.35 -8.68
C THR A 113 -8.63 -34.68 -9.16
N ALA A 114 -9.31 -35.41 -8.27
CA ALA A 114 -9.97 -36.68 -8.62
C ALA A 114 -10.90 -36.51 -9.83
N ASP A 115 -11.56 -35.35 -9.95
CA ASP A 115 -12.44 -35.01 -11.07
C ASP A 115 -11.67 -34.90 -12.41
N ALA A 116 -10.48 -34.30 -12.40
CA ALA A 116 -9.64 -34.21 -13.59
C ALA A 116 -9.18 -35.59 -14.06
N ASN A 117 -8.88 -36.50 -13.12
CA ASN A 117 -8.53 -37.89 -13.44
C ASN A 117 -9.73 -38.67 -14.01
N ALA A 118 -10.93 -38.45 -13.47
CA ALA A 118 -12.15 -39.08 -13.97
C ALA A 118 -12.49 -38.61 -15.40
N GLN A 119 -12.37 -37.32 -15.68
CA GLN A 119 -12.54 -36.75 -17.03
C GLN A 119 -11.52 -37.33 -18.01
N MET A 120 -10.25 -37.44 -17.59
CA MET A 120 -9.19 -38.06 -18.40
C MET A 120 -9.51 -39.51 -18.78
N ALA A 121 -10.06 -40.29 -17.84
CA ALA A 121 -10.44 -41.68 -18.08
C ALA A 121 -11.57 -41.80 -19.11
N VAL A 122 -12.55 -40.88 -19.07
CA VAL A 122 -13.64 -40.83 -20.07
C VAL A 122 -13.09 -40.52 -21.47
N LEU A 123 -12.18 -39.54 -21.58
CA LEU A 123 -11.56 -39.20 -22.86
C LEU A 123 -10.72 -40.35 -23.43
N GLN A 124 -10.00 -41.08 -22.57
CA GLN A 124 -9.22 -42.25 -22.99
C GLN A 124 -10.10 -43.42 -23.45
N ALA A 125 -11.24 -43.65 -22.79
CA ALA A 125 -12.20 -44.67 -23.21
C ALA A 125 -12.81 -44.33 -24.58
N LEU A 126 -13.10 -43.05 -24.83
CA LEU A 126 -13.56 -42.58 -26.14
C LEU A 126 -12.48 -42.76 -27.22
N GLU A 127 -11.22 -42.42 -26.93
CA GLU A 127 -10.09 -42.59 -27.86
C GLU A 127 -9.89 -44.06 -28.26
N ARG A 128 -10.11 -44.99 -27.32
CA ARG A 128 -10.02 -46.44 -27.55
C ARG A 128 -11.27 -47.03 -28.21
N GLY A 129 -12.34 -46.25 -28.35
CA GLY A 129 -13.64 -46.70 -28.87
C GLY A 129 -14.40 -47.62 -27.91
N GLU A 130 -14.08 -47.59 -26.62
CA GLU A 130 -14.77 -48.36 -25.57
C GLU A 130 -16.14 -47.74 -25.23
N ILE A 131 -16.31 -46.44 -25.49
CA ILE A 131 -17.57 -45.70 -25.35
C ILE A 131 -17.80 -44.82 -26.59
N ASP A 132 -19.06 -44.49 -26.86
CA ASP A 132 -19.43 -43.53 -27.90
C ASP A 132 -19.39 -42.07 -27.40
N VAL A 133 -19.55 -41.14 -28.34
CA VAL A 133 -19.47 -39.69 -28.09
C VAL A 133 -20.62 -39.21 -27.18
N GLU A 134 -21.80 -39.82 -27.28
CA GLU A 134 -22.97 -39.44 -26.48
C GLU A 134 -22.77 -39.82 -25.01
N GLU A 135 -22.28 -41.03 -24.76
CA GLU A 135 -21.95 -41.53 -23.42
C GLU A 135 -20.77 -40.76 -22.80
N ALA A 136 -19.76 -40.41 -23.58
CA ALA A 136 -18.65 -39.57 -23.12
C ALA A 136 -19.14 -38.18 -22.66
N THR A 137 -20.03 -37.56 -23.43
CA THR A 137 -20.60 -36.25 -23.13
C THR A 137 -21.41 -36.27 -21.82
N ARG A 138 -22.22 -37.31 -21.61
CA ARG A 138 -23.01 -37.51 -20.38
C ARG A 138 -22.12 -37.64 -19.14
N ARG A 139 -21.06 -38.45 -19.22
CA ARG A 139 -20.12 -38.66 -18.11
C ARG A 139 -19.29 -37.42 -17.78
N LEU A 140 -18.91 -36.63 -18.79
CA LEU A 140 -18.21 -35.35 -18.58
C LEU A 140 -19.13 -34.28 -17.97
N ALA A 141 -20.43 -34.34 -18.26
CA ALA A 141 -21.44 -33.46 -17.67
C ALA A 141 -21.84 -33.85 -16.23
N GLY A 142 -21.35 -34.98 -15.72
CA GLY A 142 -21.60 -35.45 -14.35
C GLY A 142 -22.92 -36.20 -14.14
N GLU A 143 -23.60 -36.61 -15.21
CA GLU A 143 -24.81 -37.43 -15.11
C GLU A 143 -24.41 -38.91 -14.98
N ALA A 144 -24.63 -39.47 -13.79
CA ALA A 144 -24.46 -40.90 -13.52
C ALA A 144 -25.51 -41.74 -14.30
N PRO A 145 -25.20 -42.97 -14.72
CA PRO A 145 -26.16 -43.83 -15.41
C PRO A 145 -27.34 -44.15 -14.49
N ALA A 146 -28.57 -44.01 -15.01
CA ALA A 146 -29.76 -44.57 -14.39
C ALA A 146 -29.65 -46.10 -14.45
N ASP A 147 -29.43 -46.72 -13.30
CA ASP A 147 -29.43 -48.18 -13.13
C ASP A 147 -30.86 -48.72 -13.38
N VAL A 148 -30.88 -49.94 -13.92
CA VAL A 148 -32.02 -50.69 -14.51
C VAL A 148 -33.27 -50.78 -13.65
#